data_AF-A0A2N0TKE2-F1
#
_entry.id   AF-A0A2N0TKE2-F1
#
_cell.length_a   1.000
_cell.length_b   1.000
_cell.length_c   1.000
_cell.angle_alpha   90.00
_cell.angle_beta   90.00
_cell.angle_gamma   90.00
#
_symmetry.space_group_name_H-M   'P 1'
#
loop_
_entity.id
_entity.type
_entity.pdbx_description
1 polymer ?
#
loop_
_entity_poly.entity_id
_entity_poly.type
_entity_poly.pdbx_seq_one_letter_code
_entity_poly.pdbx_strand_id
1 'polypeptide(L)' 'MSQQHSYLELLKRTLHRLEVAVFDEGTPPRDLASLTRRLLEVSREIERLESENGGANAPTATEVEDEPFDPSEI' A
#
# COMPACT_ATOMS: atom_id res chain seq x y z
N MET A 1 24.33 4.04 -8.69
CA MET A 1 22.90 3.93 -8.31
C MET A 1 22.84 3.27 -6.94
N SER A 2 22.11 3.83 -5.98
CA SER A 2 21.94 3.20 -4.66
C SER A 2 21.12 1.92 -4.82
N GLN A 3 21.49 0.85 -4.12
CA GLN A 3 20.80 -0.45 -4.18
C GLN A 3 19.29 -0.30 -3.90
N GLN A 4 18.93 0.62 -3.02
CA GLN A 4 17.55 0.94 -2.64
C GLN A 4 16.71 1.49 -3.81
N HIS A 5 17.30 2.34 -4.65
CA HIS A 5 16.63 2.86 -5.85
C HIS A 5 16.38 1.73 -6.87
N SER A 6 17.33 0.81 -7.04
CA SER A 6 17.15 -0.34 -7.94
C SER A 6 16.07 -1.32 -7.49
N TYR A 7 15.91 -1.50 -6.17
CA TYR A 7 14.88 -2.37 -5.60
C TYR A 7 13.48 -1.76 -5.68
N LEU A 8 13.34 -0.45 -5.42
CA LEU A 8 12.07 0.27 -5.57
C LEU A 8 11.54 0.17 -7.01
N GLU A 9 12.42 0.36 -8.01
CA GLU A 9 12.05 0.21 -9.42
C GLU A 9 11.62 -1.22 -9.77
N LEU A 10 12.28 -2.24 -9.18
CA LEU A 10 11.86 -3.64 -9.34
C LEU A 10 10.46 -3.88 -8.77
N LEU A 11 10.15 -3.32 -7.61
CA LEU A 11 8.84 -3.42 -6.99
C LEU A 11 7.76 -2.73 -7.81
N LYS A 12 8.01 -1.52 -8.33
CA LYS A 12 7.07 -0.80 -9.21
C LYS A 12 6.75 -1.59 -10.48
N ARG A 13 7.77 -2.19 -11.11
CA ARG A 13 7.57 -3.08 -12.28
C ARG A 13 6.79 -4.35 -11.91
N THR A 14 6.99 -4.87 -10.71
CA THR A 14 6.27 -6.05 -10.21
C THR A 14 4.80 -5.71 -9.93
N LEU A 15 4.53 -4.57 -9.30
CA LEU A 15 3.18 -4.07 -9.04
C LEU A 15 2.38 -3.96 -10.33
N HIS A 16 2.96 -3.32 -11.36
CA HIS A 16 2.31 -3.19 -12.66
C HIS A 16 1.93 -4.54 -13.29
N ARG A 17 2.81 -5.55 -13.19
CA ARG A 17 2.53 -6.90 -13.69
C ARG A 17 1.40 -7.59 -12.92
N LEU A 18 1.34 -7.37 -11.60
CA LEU A 18 0.28 -7.91 -10.75
C LEU A 18 -1.06 -7.24 -11.06
N GLU A 19 -1.10 -5.93 -11.25
CA GLU A 19 -2.31 -5.20 -11.68
C GLU A 19 -2.84 -5.76 -12.99
N VAL A 20 -1.98 -5.89 -14.01
CA VAL A 20 -2.35 -6.48 -15.30
C VAL A 20 -2.93 -7.88 -15.12
N ALA A 21 -2.28 -8.74 -14.32
CA ALA A 21 -2.78 -10.09 -14.09
C ALA A 21 -4.10 -10.12 -13.31
N VAL A 22 -4.30 -9.28 -12.29
CA VAL A 22 -5.54 -9.26 -11.49
C VAL A 22 -6.74 -8.81 -12.33
N PHE A 23 -6.55 -7.87 -13.26
CA PHE A 23 -7.62 -7.31 -14.08
C PHE A 23 -7.79 -7.97 -15.45
N ASP A 24 -6.94 -8.94 -15.79
CA ASP A 24 -7.11 -9.75 -17.00
C ASP A 24 -8.27 -10.74 -16.84
N GLU A 25 -9.25 -10.70 -17.76
CA GLU A 25 -10.37 -11.65 -17.80
C GLU A 25 -9.89 -13.10 -18.03
N GLY A 26 -8.70 -13.27 -18.61
CA GLY A 26 -8.04 -14.57 -18.78
C GLY A 26 -7.49 -15.19 -17.50
N THR A 27 -7.40 -14.43 -16.41
CA THR A 27 -6.84 -14.92 -15.14
C THR A 27 -7.79 -15.89 -14.44
N PRO A 28 -7.34 -17.11 -14.11
CA PRO A 28 -8.20 -18.06 -13.42
C PRO A 28 -8.68 -17.53 -12.06
N PRO A 29 -9.97 -17.63 -11.71
CA PRO A 29 -10.50 -17.13 -10.44
C PRO A 29 -9.79 -17.68 -9.20
N ARG A 30 -9.28 -18.91 -9.27
CA ARG A 30 -8.49 -19.55 -8.20
C ARG A 30 -7.20 -18.80 -7.87
N ASP A 31 -6.63 -18.07 -8.83
CA ASP A 31 -5.35 -17.40 -8.70
C ASP A 31 -5.53 -15.97 -8.15
N LEU A 32 -6.73 -15.38 -8.29
CA LEU A 32 -7.04 -14.00 -7.86
C LEU A 32 -6.74 -13.73 -6.39
N ALA A 33 -7.06 -14.68 -5.48
CA ALA A 33 -6.78 -14.51 -4.06
C ALA A 33 -5.27 -14.35 -3.77
N SER A 34 -4.44 -15.14 -4.47
CA SER A 34 -2.99 -15.05 -4.31
C SER A 34 -2.41 -13.79 -4.95
N LEU A 35 -2.93 -13.39 -6.12
CA LEU A 35 -2.48 -12.20 -6.86
C LEU A 35 -2.84 -10.91 -6.14
N THR A 36 -4.08 -10.78 -5.65
CA THR A 36 -4.54 -9.62 -4.88
C THR A 36 -3.81 -9.47 -3.55
N ARG A 37 -3.53 -10.58 -2.85
CA ARG A 37 -2.67 -10.57 -1.67
C ARG A 37 -1.27 -10.06 -2.01
N ARG A 38 -0.68 -10.56 -3.09
CA ARG A 38 0.67 -10.16 -3.52
C ARG A 38 0.72 -8.69 -3.93
N LEU A 39 -0.33 -8.20 -4.59
CA LEU A 39 -0.49 -6.79 -4.94
C LEU A 39 -0.45 -5.91 -3.69
N LEU A 40 -1.25 -6.25 -2.66
CA LEU A 40 -1.24 -5.51 -1.38
C LEU A 40 0.12 -5.53 -0.68
N GLU A 41 0.80 -6.68 -0.66
CA GLU A 41 2.14 -6.81 -0.06
C GLU A 41 3.17 -5.90 -0.76
N VAL A 42 3.16 -5.87 -2.10
CA VAL A 42 4.07 -5.05 -2.89
C VAL A 42 3.76 -3.56 -2.73
N SER A 43 2.48 -3.17 -2.72
CA SER A 43 2.08 -1.77 -2.50
C SER A 43 2.56 -1.24 -1.16
N ARG A 44 2.37 -2.00 -0.06
CA ARG A 44 2.84 -1.61 1.28
C ARG A 44 4.36 -1.47 1.35
N GLU A 45 5.10 -2.35 0.67
CA GLU A 45 6.55 -2.27 0.64
C GLU A 45 7.05 -1.04 -0.14
N ILE A 46 6.38 -0.68 -1.23
CA ILE A 46 6.65 0.57 -1.96
C ILE A 46 6.38 1.77 -1.06
N GLU A 47 5.22 1.82 -0.40
CA GLU A 47 4.87 2.90 0.54
C GLU A 47 5.90 3.06 1.66
N ARG A 48 6.36 1.93 2.23
CA ARG A 48 7.42 1.92 3.26
C ARG A 48 8.71 2.53 2.72
N LEU A 49 9.20 2.06 1.58
CA LEU A 49 10.45 2.53 0.97
C LEU A 49 10.38 4.00 0.54
N GLU A 50 9.24 4.45 0.01
CA GLU A 50 9.03 5.85 -0.36
C GLU A 50 8.98 6.74 0.88
N SER A 51 8.32 6.29 1.95
CA SER A 51 8.30 7.00 3.25
C SER A 51 9.69 7.11 3.88
N GLU A 52 10.48 6.03 3.86
CA GLU A 52 11.87 6.01 4.34
C GLU A 52 12.80 6.92 3.54
N ASN A 53 12.49 7.17 2.27
CA ASN A 53 13.27 8.03 1.37
C ASN A 53 12.79 9.50 1.37
N GLY A 54 11.98 9.90 2.34
CA GLY A 54 11.47 11.27 2.50
C GLY A 54 10.21 11.58 1.69
N GLY A 55 9.49 10.55 1.22
CA GLY A 55 8.21 10.70 0.54
C GLY A 55 7.14 11.25 1.49
N ALA A 56 6.54 12.37 1.09
CA ALA A 56 5.68 13.24 1.89
C ALA A 56 4.29 12.68 2.30
N ASN A 57 4.09 11.36 2.34
CA ASN A 57 2.75 10.75 2.49
C ASN A 57 2.66 9.71 3.61
N ALA A 58 3.41 9.86 4.71
CA ALA A 58 2.92 9.27 5.94
C ALA A 58 1.67 10.07 6.33
N PRO A 59 0.46 9.48 6.44
CA PRO A 59 -0.61 10.15 7.15
C PRO A 59 -0.09 10.29 8.58
N THR A 60 0.38 11.48 8.94
CA THR A 60 0.59 11.83 10.33
C THR A 60 -0.73 11.52 11.00
N ALA A 61 -0.77 10.51 11.86
CA ALA A 61 -1.93 10.26 12.70
C ALA A 61 -2.11 11.54 13.52
N THR A 62 -3.00 12.42 13.07
CA THR A 62 -3.46 13.53 13.88
C THR A 62 -4.18 12.89 15.05
N GLU A 63 -3.62 13.01 16.25
CA GLU A 63 -4.35 12.75 17.48
C GLU A 63 -5.65 13.53 17.41
N VAL A 64 -6.77 12.81 17.38
CA VAL A 64 -8.09 13.39 17.58
C VAL A 64 -8.27 13.39 19.08
N GLU A 65 -8.25 14.56 19.70
CA GLU A 65 -8.62 14.68 21.11
C GLU A 65 -10.12 14.36 21.24
N ASP A 66 -10.46 13.43 22.13
CA ASP A 66 -11.85 13.14 22.46
C ASP A 66 -12.48 14.38 23.11
N GLU A 67 -13.72 14.69 22.71
CA GLU A 67 -14.52 15.69 23.42
C GLU A 67 -14.83 15.21 24.84
N PRO A 68 -14.81 16.09 25.85
CA PRO A 68 -15.14 15.72 27.22
C PRO A 68 -16.60 15.26 27.31
N PHE A 69 -16.85 14.16 28.04
CA PHE A 69 -18.18 13.60 28.23
C PHE A 69 -19.19 14.65 28.75
N ASP A 70 -20.25 14.91 27.98
CA ASP A 70 -21.36 15.79 28.35
C ASP A 70 -22.59 14.96 28.79
N PRO A 71 -22.94 14.93 30.09
CA PRO A 71 -24.10 14.20 30.59
C PRO A 71 -25.44 14.83 30.23
N SER A 72 -25.46 16.03 29.63
CA SER A 72 -26.69 16.70 29.18
C SER A 72 -27.17 16.24 27.79
N GLU A 73 -26.34 15.46 27.08
CA GLU A 73 -26.66 14.88 25.76
C GLU A 73 -27.28 13.46 25.83
N ILE A 74 -27.75 13.04 27.02
CA ILE A 74 -28.41 11.75 27.28
C ILE A 74 -29.93 11.86 27.20
#